data_AF-A0A2A9ELP1-F1
#
_entry.id   AF-A0A2A9ELP1-F1
#
_cell.length_a   1.000
_cell.length_b   1.000
_cell.length_c   1.000
_cell.angle_alpha   90.00
_cell.angle_beta   90.00
_cell.angle_gamma   90.00
#
_symmetry.space_group_name_H-M   'P 1'
#
loop_
_entity.id
_entity.type
_entity.pdbx_description
1 polymer ?
#
loop_
_entity_poly.entity_id
_entity_poly.type
_entity_poly.pdbx_seq_one_letter_code
_entity_poly.pdbx_strand_id
1 'polypeptide(L)'
;MGHAHAVVRPPGADAVSTARDLAELVRLPAALSVPGDTLAGAAAAGWPLRRRTLLAPLSSVSLYLAGMALNDYADRHLDATERPERPIPSGRVSPRQALALAAGLTGAGVALAAGAGRGALAVAVPLAGVVWGYDMLAKPTVAGPVFMGAARGLDVLLGAGGSARALPPALALAAHTMAVTALSRGEVHGTRPVVARAAAATTGATALGVVVGAATAARAGARADAPSCRGRAGTVRRVLSALTATALAGSYAASVGRAQLAAVASPDAGTVRRATGTGIRGMLPLQAALASAAGHPVLGGALVGAVPALRAAARKVATT
;
A
#
# COMPACT_ATOMS: atom_id res chain seq x y z
N MET A 1 -52.44 -4.83 13.47
CA MET A 1 -51.84 -5.34 12.22
C MET A 1 -51.47 -4.14 11.35
N GLY A 2 -50.20 -3.72 11.39
CA GLY A 2 -49.70 -2.59 10.58
C GLY A 2 -48.50 -3.08 9.80
N HIS A 3 -48.71 -3.46 8.54
CA HIS A 3 -47.63 -3.77 7.62
C HIS A 3 -46.89 -2.48 7.27
N ALA A 4 -45.66 -2.35 7.76
CA ALA A 4 -44.72 -1.35 7.31
C ALA A 4 -44.36 -1.67 5.86
N HIS A 5 -44.97 -0.93 4.92
CA HIS A 5 -44.57 -0.94 3.52
C HIS A 5 -43.11 -0.47 3.42
N ALA A 6 -42.22 -1.38 3.02
CA ALA A 6 -40.92 -1.00 2.49
C ALA A 6 -41.16 -0.11 1.27
N VAL A 7 -40.81 1.18 1.37
CA VAL A 7 -40.86 2.11 0.25
C VAL A 7 -39.79 1.69 -0.75
N VAL A 8 -40.19 0.88 -1.73
CA VAL A 8 -39.42 0.66 -2.96
C VAL A 8 -39.45 1.98 -3.71
N ARG A 9 -38.31 2.69 -3.72
CA ARG A 9 -38.16 3.92 -4.51
C ARG A 9 -38.21 3.59 -6.01
N PRO A 10 -38.87 4.42 -6.84
CA PRO A 10 -38.93 4.22 -8.28
C PRO A 10 -37.53 4.35 -8.90
N PRO A 11 -37.19 3.56 -9.92
CA PRO A 11 -35.94 3.71 -10.67
C PRO A 11 -36.05 4.94 -11.57
N GLY A 12 -35.28 6.00 -11.30
CA GLY A 12 -35.21 7.16 -12.21
C GLY A 12 -34.91 8.53 -11.62
N ALA A 13 -34.82 8.69 -10.29
CA ALA A 13 -34.23 9.91 -9.73
C ALA A 13 -32.73 9.69 -9.60
N ASP A 14 -31.93 10.25 -10.51
CA ASP A 14 -30.48 10.34 -10.35
C ASP A 14 -30.20 11.14 -9.08
N ALA A 15 -30.08 10.44 -7.94
CA ALA A 15 -29.62 11.05 -6.71
C ALA A 15 -28.26 11.65 -7.01
N VAL A 16 -28.15 12.98 -6.90
CA VAL A 16 -26.87 13.67 -7.05
C VAL A 16 -25.96 13.13 -5.96
N SER A 17 -24.98 12.31 -6.35
CA SER A 17 -24.01 11.71 -5.44
C SER A 17 -23.34 12.82 -4.65
N THR A 18 -23.38 12.74 -3.32
CA THR A 18 -22.74 13.77 -2.48
C THR A 18 -21.22 13.60 -2.49
N ALA A 19 -20.48 14.65 -2.13
CA ALA A 19 -19.03 14.54 -1.95
C ALA A 19 -18.64 13.48 -0.90
N ARG A 20 -19.51 13.27 0.09
CA ARG A 20 -19.35 12.24 1.11
C ARG A 20 -19.46 10.83 0.52
N ASP A 21 -20.45 10.60 -0.34
CA ASP A 21 -20.63 9.30 -1.01
C ASP A 21 -19.43 8.95 -1.89
N LEU A 22 -18.88 9.94 -2.60
CA LEU A 22 -17.67 9.76 -3.40
C LEU A 22 -16.43 9.51 -2.53
N ALA A 23 -16.29 10.21 -1.40
CA ALA A 23 -15.20 10.00 -0.45
C ALA A 23 -15.24 8.62 0.23
N GLU A 24 -16.45 8.11 0.51
CA GLU A 24 -16.69 6.76 1.00
C GLU A 24 -16.31 5.71 -0.05
N LEU A 25 -16.77 5.90 -1.31
CA LEU A 25 -16.48 5.02 -2.44
C LEU A 25 -14.97 4.82 -2.65
N VAL A 26 -14.20 5.91 -2.66
CA VAL A 26 -12.74 5.85 -2.86
C VAL A 26 -11.96 5.51 -1.59
N ARG A 27 -12.65 5.30 -0.46
CA ARG A 27 -12.06 5.07 0.87
C ARG A 27 -10.99 6.12 1.20
N LEU A 28 -11.33 7.40 1.05
CA LEU A 28 -10.40 8.53 1.13
C LEU A 28 -9.41 8.48 2.31
N PRO A 29 -9.80 8.08 3.54
CA PRO A 29 -8.85 8.00 4.64
C PRO A 29 -7.71 7.00 4.47
N ALA A 30 -7.97 5.90 3.77
CA ALA A 30 -6.96 4.86 3.53
C ALA A 30 -5.87 5.35 2.56
N ALA A 31 -6.19 6.32 1.69
CA ALA A 31 -5.26 6.93 0.76
C ALA A 31 -4.08 7.64 1.46
N LEU A 32 -4.24 8.03 2.73
CA LEU A 32 -3.17 8.68 3.49
C LEU A 32 -1.99 7.74 3.83
N SER A 33 -2.19 6.42 3.74
CA SER A 33 -1.13 5.43 3.96
C SER A 33 -0.32 5.08 2.71
N VAL A 34 -0.79 5.52 1.54
CA VAL A 34 -0.28 5.16 0.22
C VAL A 34 1.06 5.83 -0.13
N PRO A 35 1.32 7.11 0.20
CA PRO A 35 2.57 7.77 -0.18
C PRO A 35 3.85 7.07 0.31
N GLY A 36 3.77 6.18 1.32
CA GLY A 36 4.93 5.50 1.87
C GLY A 36 5.74 4.68 0.85
N ASP A 37 5.09 4.09 -0.16
CA ASP A 37 5.77 3.28 -1.18
C ASP A 37 6.60 4.15 -2.12
N THR A 38 5.96 5.19 -2.68
CA THR A 38 6.65 6.14 -3.56
C THR A 38 7.76 6.88 -2.82
N LEU A 39 7.58 7.20 -1.54
CA LEU A 39 8.61 7.82 -0.70
C LEU A 39 9.79 6.87 -0.43
N ALA A 40 9.53 5.59 -0.17
CA ALA A 40 10.59 4.58 -0.03
C ALA A 40 11.37 4.38 -1.33
N GLY A 41 10.68 4.35 -2.47
CA GLY A 41 11.31 4.28 -3.80
C GLY A 41 12.16 5.49 -4.13
N ALA A 42 11.63 6.70 -3.89
CA ALA A 42 12.36 7.95 -4.08
C ALA A 42 13.62 8.03 -3.21
N ALA A 43 13.53 7.61 -1.94
CA ALA A 43 14.65 7.52 -1.01
C ALA A 43 15.74 6.58 -1.55
N ALA A 44 15.37 5.38 -2.01
CA ALA A 44 16.30 4.42 -2.59
C ALA A 44 16.98 4.91 -3.89
N ALA A 45 16.26 5.70 -4.69
CA ALA A 45 16.83 6.32 -5.88
C ALA A 45 17.77 7.51 -5.58
N GLY A 46 17.75 8.03 -4.35
CA GLY A 46 18.47 9.25 -3.95
C GLY A 46 17.84 10.52 -4.52
N TRP A 47 16.55 10.49 -4.85
CA TRP A 47 15.88 11.62 -5.49
C TRP A 47 15.53 12.69 -4.45
N PRO A 48 15.87 13.96 -4.68
CA PRO A 48 15.59 15.03 -3.73
C PRO A 48 14.08 15.32 -3.70
N LEU A 49 13.48 15.44 -2.51
CA LEU A 49 12.08 15.84 -2.31
C LEU A 49 11.83 17.26 -2.85
N ARG A 50 11.63 17.40 -4.16
CA ARG A 50 11.36 18.64 -4.91
C ARG A 50 9.95 18.60 -5.49
N ARG A 51 9.46 19.73 -6.01
CA ARG A 51 8.12 19.81 -6.63
C ARG A 51 7.84 18.69 -7.64
N ARG A 52 8.80 18.35 -8.51
CA ARG A 52 8.67 17.24 -9.47
C ARG A 52 8.58 15.86 -8.82
N THR A 53 9.23 15.65 -7.68
CA THR A 53 9.19 14.35 -6.98
C THR A 53 7.94 14.18 -6.12
N LEU A 54 7.24 15.27 -5.79
CA LEU A 54 5.92 15.21 -5.13
C LEU A 54 4.82 14.74 -6.08
N LEU A 55 5.01 14.85 -7.40
CA LEU A 55 4.04 14.37 -8.39
C LEU A 55 3.91 12.84 -8.41
N ALA A 56 4.96 12.09 -8.06
CA ALA A 56 4.89 10.63 -7.99
C ALA A 56 4.01 10.12 -6.81
N PRO A 57 4.15 10.61 -5.56
CA PRO A 57 3.20 10.34 -4.50
C PRO A 57 1.76 10.75 -4.84
N LEU A 58 1.56 11.89 -5.50
CA LEU A 58 0.22 12.31 -5.93
C LEU A 58 -0.36 11.37 -7.01
N SER A 59 0.46 10.94 -7.97
CA SER A 59 0.10 9.92 -8.96
C SER A 59 -0.33 8.62 -8.27
N SER A 60 0.47 8.15 -7.31
CA SER A 60 0.19 6.93 -6.53
C SER A 60 -1.13 7.03 -5.76
N VAL A 61 -1.38 8.16 -5.08
CA VAL A 61 -2.67 8.42 -4.41
C VAL A 61 -3.82 8.40 -5.42
N SER A 62 -3.65 9.04 -6.59
CA SER A 62 -4.67 9.05 -7.64
C SER A 62 -4.98 7.65 -8.16
N LEU A 63 -3.96 6.84 -8.44
CA LEU A 63 -4.11 5.45 -8.90
C LEU A 63 -4.71 4.55 -7.82
N TYR A 64 -4.39 4.77 -6.55
CA TYR A 64 -5.02 4.07 -5.43
C TYR A 64 -6.52 4.37 -5.35
N LEU A 65 -6.90 5.66 -5.38
CA LEU A 65 -8.30 6.07 -5.34
C LEU A 65 -9.07 5.53 -6.57
N ALA A 66 -8.41 5.50 -7.73
CA ALA A 66 -8.95 4.89 -8.94
C ALA A 66 -9.26 3.40 -8.75
N GLY A 67 -8.30 2.63 -8.22
CA GLY A 67 -8.48 1.22 -7.88
C GLY A 67 -9.59 1.01 -6.85
N MET A 68 -9.74 1.91 -5.87
CA MET A 68 -10.83 1.78 -4.90
C MET A 68 -12.21 1.95 -5.52
N ALA A 69 -12.39 2.96 -6.40
CA ALA A 69 -13.63 3.13 -7.15
C ALA A 69 -13.89 1.95 -8.11
N LEU A 70 -12.84 1.47 -8.78
CA LEU A 70 -12.92 0.35 -9.71
C LEU A 70 -13.27 -0.96 -9.01
N ASN A 71 -12.70 -1.23 -7.84
CA ASN A 71 -13.02 -2.38 -7.01
C ASN A 71 -14.51 -2.43 -6.68
N ASP A 72 -15.10 -1.32 -6.23
CA ASP A 72 -16.52 -1.27 -5.89
C ASP A 72 -17.41 -1.41 -7.14
N TYR A 73 -16.98 -0.85 -8.27
CA TYR A 73 -17.63 -1.12 -9.54
C TYR A 73 -17.59 -2.61 -9.93
N ALA A 74 -16.45 -3.28 -9.74
CA ALA A 74 -16.28 -4.71 -10.02
C ALA A 74 -17.19 -5.57 -9.15
N ASP A 75 -17.19 -5.29 -7.84
CA ASP A 75 -17.86 -6.08 -6.81
C ASP A 75 -19.37 -5.80 -6.73
N ARG A 76 -19.90 -4.79 -7.44
CA ARG A 76 -21.28 -4.27 -7.28
C ARG A 76 -22.39 -5.32 -7.18
N HIS A 77 -22.30 -6.44 -7.90
CA HIS A 77 -23.30 -7.51 -7.87
C HIS A 77 -23.17 -8.40 -6.63
N LEU A 78 -21.92 -8.66 -6.21
CA LEU A 78 -21.61 -9.37 -4.97
C LEU A 78 -21.99 -8.52 -3.76
N ASP A 79 -21.56 -7.25 -3.76
CA ASP A 79 -21.88 -6.28 -2.71
C ASP A 79 -23.39 -6.06 -2.57
N ALA A 80 -24.19 -6.18 -3.64
CA ALA A 80 -25.65 -6.10 -3.54
C ALA A 80 -26.27 -7.22 -2.69
N THR A 81 -25.58 -8.35 -2.56
CA THR A 81 -26.02 -9.48 -1.73
C THR A 81 -25.38 -9.45 -0.35
N GLU A 82 -24.07 -9.20 -0.27
CA GLU A 82 -23.32 -9.29 0.99
C GLU A 82 -23.32 -8.00 1.82
N ARG A 83 -23.42 -6.83 1.16
CA ARG A 83 -23.19 -5.50 1.74
C ARG A 83 -24.07 -4.43 1.07
N PRO A 84 -25.41 -4.54 1.15
CA PRO A 84 -26.34 -3.67 0.43
C PRO A 84 -26.24 -2.19 0.83
N GLU A 85 -25.61 -1.87 1.96
CA GLU A 85 -25.35 -0.52 2.45
C GLU A 85 -24.29 0.26 1.64
N ARG A 86 -23.48 -0.42 0.83
CA ARG A 86 -22.38 0.21 0.08
C ARG A 86 -22.88 1.20 -0.98
N PRO A 87 -22.09 2.22 -1.37
CA PRO A 87 -22.57 3.33 -2.19
C PRO A 87 -23.23 2.93 -3.52
N ILE A 88 -22.71 1.89 -4.20
CA ILE A 88 -23.26 1.44 -5.49
C ILE A 88 -24.54 0.62 -5.31
N PRO A 89 -24.57 -0.48 -4.54
CA PRO A 89 -25.81 -1.23 -4.30
C PRO A 89 -26.93 -0.41 -3.67
N SER A 90 -26.60 0.53 -2.78
CA SER A 90 -27.57 1.40 -2.13
C SER A 90 -28.16 2.47 -3.07
N GLY A 91 -27.66 2.58 -4.31
CA GLY A 91 -28.09 3.57 -5.29
C GLY A 91 -27.60 5.01 -5.02
N ARG A 92 -26.70 5.21 -4.05
CA ARG A 92 -26.12 6.55 -3.75
C ARG A 92 -25.13 7.00 -4.82
N VAL A 93 -24.48 6.05 -5.49
CA VAL A 93 -23.60 6.28 -6.63
C VAL A 93 -23.94 5.29 -7.74
N SER A 94 -24.17 5.77 -8.96
CA SER A 94 -24.43 4.87 -10.09
C SER A 94 -23.16 4.11 -10.51
N PRO A 95 -23.27 2.88 -11.06
CA PRO A 95 -22.11 2.16 -11.59
C PRO A 95 -21.34 2.95 -12.67
N ARG A 96 -22.05 3.73 -13.50
CA ARG A 96 -21.41 4.57 -14.52
C ARG A 96 -20.58 5.69 -13.91
N GLN A 97 -21.07 6.35 -12.85
CA GLN A 97 -20.31 7.36 -12.12
C GLN A 97 -19.07 6.76 -11.46
N ALA A 98 -19.18 5.59 -10.83
CA ALA A 98 -18.04 4.90 -10.24
C ALA A 98 -16.96 4.56 -11.27
N LEU A 99 -17.36 4.02 -12.43
CA LEU A 99 -16.43 3.72 -13.53
C LEU A 99 -15.79 4.98 -14.13
N ALA A 100 -16.58 6.05 -14.32
CA ALA A 100 -16.07 7.33 -14.80
C ALA A 100 -15.07 7.95 -13.82
N LEU A 101 -15.34 7.87 -12.52
CA LEU A 101 -14.43 8.31 -11.47
C LEU A 101 -13.13 7.49 -11.49
N ALA A 102 -13.23 6.17 -11.59
CA ALA A 102 -12.06 5.28 -11.69
C ALA A 102 -11.20 5.60 -12.92
N ALA A 103 -11.82 5.77 -14.08
CA ALA A 103 -11.13 6.13 -15.32
C ALA A 103 -10.49 7.53 -15.24
N GLY A 104 -11.22 8.52 -14.70
CA GLY A 104 -10.72 9.89 -14.52
C GLY A 104 -9.54 9.97 -13.55
N LEU A 105 -9.61 9.29 -12.41
CA LEU A 105 -8.51 9.20 -11.44
C LEU A 105 -7.31 8.41 -11.99
N THR A 106 -7.56 7.40 -12.83
CA THR A 106 -6.49 6.69 -13.55
C THR A 106 -5.77 7.65 -14.51
N GLY A 107 -6.52 8.40 -15.33
CA GLY A 107 -5.97 9.39 -16.25
C GLY A 107 -5.20 10.50 -15.54
N ALA A 108 -5.74 11.03 -14.44
CA ALA A 108 -5.07 12.02 -13.60
C ALA A 108 -3.76 11.48 -13.00
N GLY A 109 -3.75 10.23 -12.54
CA GLY A 109 -2.55 9.57 -12.03
C GLY A 109 -1.46 9.47 -13.11
N VAL A 110 -1.81 8.96 -14.29
CA VAL A 110 -0.87 8.86 -15.42
C VAL A 110 -0.35 10.23 -15.86
N ALA A 111 -1.20 11.27 -15.87
CA ALA A 111 -0.77 12.63 -16.20
C ALA A 111 0.19 13.21 -15.14
N LEU A 112 -0.06 12.99 -13.86
CA LEU A 112 0.85 13.37 -12.78
C LEU A 112 2.21 12.65 -12.91
N ALA A 113 2.20 11.35 -13.25
CA ALA A 113 3.42 10.59 -13.52
C ALA A 113 4.20 11.14 -14.73
N ALA A 114 3.51 11.55 -15.80
CA ALA A 114 4.15 12.23 -16.93
C ALA A 114 4.84 13.53 -16.50
N GLY A 115 4.23 14.30 -15.60
CA GLY A 115 4.83 15.49 -14.99
C GLY A 115 6.03 15.19 -14.07
N ALA A 116 6.06 14.01 -13.43
CA ALA A 116 7.22 13.53 -12.67
C ALA A 116 8.39 13.09 -13.57
N GLY A 117 8.11 12.67 -14.81
CA GLY A 117 9.09 12.40 -15.86
C GLY A 117 8.83 11.09 -16.62
N ARG A 118 9.58 10.87 -17.72
CA ARG A 118 9.39 9.71 -18.62
C ARG A 118 9.52 8.36 -17.91
N GLY A 119 10.46 8.23 -16.97
CA GLY A 119 10.64 7.00 -16.19
C GLY A 119 9.46 6.71 -15.27
N ALA A 120 8.90 7.73 -14.61
CA ALA A 120 7.69 7.59 -13.80
C ALA A 120 6.47 7.21 -14.66
N LEU A 121 6.31 7.84 -15.83
CA LEU A 121 5.26 7.50 -16.79
C LEU A 121 5.35 6.04 -17.27
N ALA A 122 6.56 5.58 -17.60
CA ALA A 122 6.81 4.20 -18.04
C ALA A 122 6.43 3.15 -16.96
N VAL A 123 6.45 3.53 -15.68
CA VAL A 123 6.00 2.68 -14.57
C VAL A 123 4.50 2.85 -14.28
N ALA A 124 3.97 4.06 -14.39
CA ALA A 124 2.57 4.35 -14.10
C ALA A 124 1.59 3.65 -15.04
N VAL A 125 1.92 3.51 -16.32
CA VAL A 125 1.08 2.81 -17.31
C VAL A 125 0.90 1.32 -16.96
N PRO A 126 1.97 0.51 -16.77
CA PRO A 126 1.79 -0.87 -16.35
C PRO A 126 1.20 -0.98 -14.94
N LEU A 127 1.47 -0.03 -14.03
CA LEU A 127 0.80 0.01 -12.72
C LEU A 127 -0.71 0.15 -12.86
N ALA A 128 -1.19 1.09 -13.69
CA ALA A 128 -2.61 1.25 -13.98
C ALA A 128 -3.20 -0.03 -14.59
N GLY A 129 -2.49 -0.68 -15.52
CA GLY A 129 -2.90 -1.96 -16.09
C GLY A 129 -3.01 -3.07 -15.05
N VAL A 130 -2.08 -3.14 -14.09
CA VAL A 130 -2.13 -4.12 -12.99
C VAL A 130 -3.29 -3.83 -12.03
N VAL A 131 -3.57 -2.56 -11.71
CA VAL A 131 -4.72 -2.17 -10.87
C VAL A 131 -6.02 -2.64 -11.53
N TRP A 132 -6.21 -2.32 -12.81
CA TRP A 132 -7.40 -2.73 -13.56
C TRP A 132 -7.50 -4.25 -13.71
N GLY A 133 -6.37 -4.91 -14.03
CA GLY A 133 -6.31 -6.36 -14.15
C GLY A 133 -6.59 -7.08 -12.83
N TYR A 134 -6.19 -6.50 -11.70
CA TYR A 134 -6.55 -7.02 -10.38
C TYR A 134 -8.06 -6.98 -10.17
N ASP A 135 -8.67 -5.79 -10.27
CA ASP A 135 -10.08 -5.58 -9.92
C ASP A 135 -11.03 -6.30 -10.88
N MET A 136 -10.73 -6.33 -12.18
CA MET A 136 -11.61 -6.90 -13.19
C MET A 136 -11.43 -8.39 -13.42
N LEU A 137 -10.23 -8.95 -13.16
CA LEU A 137 -9.89 -10.32 -13.60
C LEU A 137 -9.27 -11.16 -12.48
N ALA A 138 -8.22 -10.67 -11.83
CA ALA A 138 -7.35 -11.54 -11.04
C ALA A 138 -7.82 -11.74 -9.60
N LYS A 139 -8.57 -10.79 -9.02
CA LYS A 139 -9.00 -10.80 -7.61
C LYS A 139 -9.64 -12.13 -7.14
N PRO A 140 -10.61 -12.75 -7.86
CA PRO A 140 -11.18 -14.03 -7.41
C PRO A 140 -10.23 -15.22 -7.63
N THR A 141 -9.25 -15.09 -8.52
CA THR A 141 -8.38 -16.19 -8.96
C THR A 141 -7.17 -16.40 -8.05
N VAL A 142 -6.44 -17.50 -8.24
CA VAL A 142 -5.15 -17.75 -7.58
C VAL A 142 -4.06 -16.71 -7.91
N ALA A 143 -4.23 -15.94 -8.98
CA ALA A 143 -3.31 -14.87 -9.37
C ALA A 143 -3.50 -13.57 -8.58
N GLY A 144 -4.59 -13.40 -7.83
CA GLY A 144 -4.90 -12.19 -7.06
C GLY A 144 -3.74 -11.68 -6.19
N PRO A 145 -3.09 -12.52 -5.37
CA PRO A 145 -1.92 -12.10 -4.58
C PRO A 145 -0.73 -11.61 -5.43
N VAL A 146 -0.54 -12.18 -6.63
CA VAL A 146 0.54 -11.78 -7.54
C VAL A 146 0.28 -10.39 -8.09
N PHE A 147 -0.94 -10.12 -8.55
CA PHE A 147 -1.34 -8.80 -9.02
C PHE A 147 -1.23 -7.74 -7.92
N MET A 148 -1.66 -8.05 -6.69
CA MET A 148 -1.59 -7.11 -5.57
C MET A 148 -0.13 -6.83 -5.16
N GLY A 149 0.73 -7.85 -5.16
CA GLY A 149 2.18 -7.68 -4.98
C GLY A 149 2.82 -6.84 -6.10
N ALA A 150 2.47 -7.10 -7.35
CA ALA A 150 2.95 -6.35 -8.50
C ALA A 150 2.53 -4.87 -8.44
N ALA A 151 1.26 -4.59 -8.08
CA ALA A 151 0.78 -3.23 -7.89
C ALA A 151 1.63 -2.49 -6.86
N ARG A 152 1.91 -3.13 -5.72
CA ARG A 152 2.73 -2.53 -4.66
C ARG A 152 4.18 -2.30 -5.10
N GLY A 153 4.81 -3.28 -5.76
CA GLY A 153 6.17 -3.15 -6.25
C GLY A 153 6.32 -2.04 -7.30
N LEU A 154 5.38 -1.97 -8.25
CA LEU A 154 5.34 -0.91 -9.26
C LEU A 154 5.10 0.47 -8.63
N ASP A 155 4.33 0.58 -7.56
CA ASP A 155 4.12 1.83 -6.84
C ASP A 155 5.41 2.35 -6.18
N VAL A 156 6.25 1.46 -5.65
CA VAL A 156 7.60 1.82 -5.18
C VAL A 156 8.47 2.30 -6.35
N LEU A 157 8.46 1.58 -7.48
CA LEU A 157 9.23 1.97 -8.67
C LEU A 157 8.75 3.29 -9.28
N LEU A 158 7.46 3.62 -9.17
CA LEU A 158 6.89 4.89 -9.60
C LEU A 158 7.55 6.05 -8.85
N GLY A 159 7.69 5.92 -7.53
CA GLY A 159 8.40 6.90 -6.70
C GLY A 159 9.87 7.07 -7.07
N ALA A 160 10.50 5.99 -7.53
CA ALA A 160 11.89 5.97 -7.98
C ALA A 160 12.10 6.41 -9.45
N GLY A 161 11.01 6.73 -10.17
CA GLY A 161 11.07 7.04 -11.60
C GLY A 161 11.61 5.88 -12.44
N GLY A 162 11.37 4.63 -12.02
CA GLY A 162 11.87 3.43 -12.69
C GLY A 162 13.35 3.09 -12.41
N SER A 163 14.00 3.79 -11.47
CA SER A 163 15.40 3.51 -11.11
C SER A 163 15.59 2.10 -10.56
N ALA A 164 16.56 1.37 -11.12
CA ALA A 164 16.92 0.03 -10.66
C ALA A 164 17.39 -0.01 -9.19
N ARG A 165 17.83 1.12 -8.62
CA ARG A 165 18.18 1.24 -7.20
C ARG A 165 16.99 0.96 -6.27
N ALA A 166 15.77 1.11 -6.77
CA ALA A 166 14.56 0.82 -6.01
C ALA A 166 14.02 -0.61 -6.22
N LEU A 167 14.71 -1.47 -6.98
CA LEU A 167 14.30 -2.88 -7.12
C LEU A 167 14.28 -3.62 -5.77
N PRO A 168 15.29 -3.52 -4.89
CA PRO A 168 15.22 -4.17 -3.58
C PRO A 168 14.01 -3.74 -2.71
N PRO A 169 13.72 -2.44 -2.47
CA PRO A 169 12.52 -2.06 -1.73
C PRO A 169 11.22 -2.44 -2.45
N ALA A 170 11.18 -2.37 -3.80
CA ALA A 170 10.02 -2.77 -4.57
C ALA A 170 9.70 -4.27 -4.40
N LEU A 171 10.71 -5.13 -4.47
CA LEU A 171 10.56 -6.57 -4.25
C LEU A 171 10.18 -6.90 -2.81
N ALA A 172 10.77 -6.20 -1.82
CA ALA A 172 10.42 -6.37 -0.40
C ALA A 172 8.93 -6.06 -0.12
N LEU A 173 8.43 -4.94 -0.65
CA LEU A 173 7.04 -4.56 -0.49
C LEU A 173 6.09 -5.43 -1.33
N ALA A 174 6.47 -5.79 -2.56
CA ALA A 174 5.71 -6.73 -3.37
C ALA A 174 5.57 -8.10 -2.70
N ALA A 175 6.64 -8.64 -2.15
CA ALA A 175 6.65 -9.93 -1.45
C ALA A 175 5.79 -9.88 -0.17
N HIS A 176 5.95 -8.84 0.65
CA HIS A 176 5.11 -8.62 1.82
C HIS A 176 3.63 -8.55 1.46
N THR A 177 3.28 -7.74 0.46
CA THR A 177 1.89 -7.58 0.03
C THR A 177 1.34 -8.88 -0.53
N MET A 178 2.08 -9.59 -1.39
CA MET A 178 1.66 -10.90 -1.90
C MET A 178 1.39 -11.90 -0.76
N ALA A 179 2.29 -11.97 0.24
CA ALA A 179 2.13 -12.85 1.39
C ALA A 179 0.88 -12.51 2.21
N VAL A 180 0.63 -11.22 2.48
CA VAL A 180 -0.56 -10.78 3.23
C VAL A 180 -1.84 -11.02 2.42
N THR A 181 -1.85 -10.80 1.11
CA THR A 181 -3.00 -11.06 0.24
C THR A 181 -3.27 -12.56 0.08
N ALA A 182 -2.24 -13.40 0.05
CA ALA A 182 -2.43 -14.84 0.07
C ALA A 182 -3.05 -15.31 1.39
N LEU A 183 -2.58 -14.75 2.52
CA LEU A 183 -3.10 -15.06 3.85
C LEU A 183 -4.55 -14.59 4.03
N SER A 184 -4.91 -13.42 3.48
CA SER A 184 -6.25 -12.83 3.63
C SER A 184 -7.37 -13.68 3.02
N ARG A 185 -7.06 -14.59 2.10
CA ARG A 185 -8.04 -15.55 1.55
C ARG A 185 -8.59 -16.49 2.62
N GLY A 186 -7.85 -16.72 3.69
CA GLY A 186 -8.25 -17.60 4.80
C GLY A 186 -9.05 -16.91 5.90
N GLU A 187 -9.53 -15.68 5.71
CA GLU A 187 -10.20 -14.92 6.79
C GLU A 187 -11.59 -15.43 7.13
N VAL A 188 -12.26 -16.12 6.22
CA VAL A 188 -13.62 -16.65 6.44
C VAL A 188 -13.58 -18.09 6.93
N HIS A 189 -12.76 -18.95 6.31
CA HIS A 189 -12.76 -20.39 6.56
C HIS A 189 -11.46 -20.93 7.18
N GLY A 190 -10.50 -20.06 7.52
CA GLY A 190 -9.15 -20.45 7.92
C GLY A 190 -8.22 -20.65 6.72
N THR A 191 -6.93 -20.87 7.00
CA THR A 191 -5.89 -21.01 5.98
C THR A 191 -5.21 -22.37 6.03
N ARG A 192 -4.38 -22.68 5.03
CA ARG A 192 -3.51 -23.86 5.10
C ARG A 192 -2.23 -23.48 5.85
N PRO A 193 -1.69 -24.31 6.76
CA PRO A 193 -0.46 -24.01 7.49
C PRO A 193 0.72 -23.65 6.59
N VAL A 194 0.79 -24.23 5.37
CA VAL A 194 1.82 -23.91 4.37
C VAL A 194 1.78 -22.45 3.91
N VAL A 195 0.58 -21.86 3.76
CA VAL A 195 0.41 -20.45 3.37
C VAL A 195 0.86 -19.54 4.50
N ALA A 196 0.48 -19.85 5.74
CA ALA A 196 0.93 -19.09 6.92
C ALA A 196 2.45 -19.19 7.11
N ARG A 197 3.06 -20.37 6.90
CA ARG A 197 4.52 -20.55 6.97
C ARG A 197 5.24 -19.77 5.87
N ALA A 198 4.73 -19.82 4.64
CA ALA A 198 5.29 -19.04 3.53
C ALA A 198 5.22 -17.53 3.82
N ALA A 199 4.12 -17.05 4.41
CA ALA A 199 3.97 -15.66 4.81
C ALA A 199 4.98 -15.26 5.92
N ALA A 200 5.12 -16.09 6.96
CA ALA A 200 6.10 -15.88 8.03
C ALA A 200 7.55 -15.89 7.51
N ALA A 201 7.89 -16.84 6.65
CA ALA A 201 9.21 -16.92 6.01
C ALA A 201 9.49 -15.68 5.14
N THR A 202 8.49 -15.21 4.39
CA THR A 202 8.59 -13.98 3.58
C THR A 202 8.86 -12.77 4.45
N THR A 203 8.14 -12.61 5.56
CA THR A 203 8.36 -11.52 6.52
C THR A 203 9.76 -11.56 7.13
N GLY A 204 10.25 -12.75 7.51
CA GLY A 204 11.62 -12.93 8.01
C GLY A 204 12.68 -12.58 6.96
N ALA A 205 12.54 -13.09 5.74
CA ALA A 205 13.45 -12.83 4.64
C ALA A 205 13.49 -11.33 4.26
N THR A 206 12.33 -10.69 4.19
CA THR A 206 12.23 -9.25 3.92
C THR A 206 12.92 -8.42 5.01
N ALA A 207 12.67 -8.72 6.29
CA ALA A 207 13.32 -8.01 7.39
C ALA A 207 14.84 -8.18 7.37
N LEU A 208 15.32 -9.40 7.14
CA LEU A 208 16.75 -9.69 7.01
C LEU A 208 17.36 -8.94 5.83
N GLY A 209 16.68 -8.92 4.68
CA GLY A 209 17.11 -8.20 3.49
C GLY A 209 17.28 -6.69 3.75
N VAL A 210 16.36 -6.08 4.51
CA VAL A 210 16.47 -4.67 4.92
C VAL A 210 17.69 -4.45 5.81
N VAL A 211 17.91 -5.30 6.82
CA VAL A 211 19.04 -5.18 7.75
C VAL A 211 20.38 -5.34 7.03
N VAL A 212 20.50 -6.36 6.17
CA VAL A 212 21.70 -6.60 5.36
C VAL A 212 21.92 -5.45 4.38
N GLY A 213 20.87 -4.96 3.71
CA GLY A 213 20.94 -3.80 2.82
C GLY A 213 21.44 -2.54 3.53
N ALA A 214 20.91 -2.24 4.72
CA ALA A 214 21.35 -1.10 5.51
C ALA A 214 22.82 -1.24 5.97
N ALA A 215 23.22 -2.43 6.42
CA ALA A 215 24.59 -2.69 6.85
C ALA A 215 25.61 -2.61 5.68
N THR A 216 25.25 -3.12 4.51
CA THR A 216 26.10 -3.04 3.31
C THR A 216 26.23 -1.61 2.82
N ALA A 217 25.14 -0.83 2.78
CA ALA A 217 25.16 0.59 2.43
C ALA A 217 26.02 1.41 3.39
N ALA A 218 25.92 1.17 4.71
CA ALA A 218 26.75 1.84 5.71
C ALA A 218 28.25 1.54 5.52
N ARG A 219 28.61 0.29 5.22
CA ARG A 219 30.00 -0.13 4.96
C ARG A 219 30.54 0.42 3.64
N ALA A 220 29.73 0.40 2.57
CA ALA A 220 30.12 0.96 1.28
C ALA A 220 30.38 2.47 1.37
N GLY A 221 29.49 3.20 2.06
CA GLY A 221 29.68 4.63 2.31
C GLY A 221 30.93 4.94 3.14
N ALA A 222 31.29 4.08 4.10
CA ALA A 222 32.54 4.23 4.86
C ALA A 222 33.81 4.03 4.01
N ARG A 223 33.74 3.24 2.93
CA ARG A 223 34.86 2.99 2.00
C ARG A 223 34.98 4.05 0.92
N ALA A 224 33.86 4.64 0.50
CA ALA A 224 33.82 5.66 -0.55
C ALA A 224 34.23 7.07 -0.05
N ASP A 225 34.22 7.32 1.26
CA ASP A 225 34.66 8.59 1.82
C ASP A 225 36.19 8.75 1.64
N ALA A 226 36.59 9.67 0.75
CA ALA A 226 37.99 10.12 0.64
C ALA A 226 38.50 10.63 2.00
N PRO A 227 39.82 10.53 2.31
CA PRO A 227 40.38 10.97 3.58
C PRO A 227 40.02 12.43 3.96
N SER A 228 39.88 13.30 2.96
CA SER A 228 39.52 14.71 3.10
C SER A 228 38.02 14.98 3.34
N CYS A 229 37.14 13.98 3.14
CA CYS A 229 35.69 14.11 3.27
C CYS A 229 35.11 13.32 4.45
N ARG A 230 35.93 12.82 5.37
CA ARG A 230 35.48 12.15 6.62
C ARG A 230 34.87 13.15 7.60
N GLY A 231 33.76 13.76 7.21
CA GLY A 231 32.94 14.55 8.12
C GLY A 231 32.28 13.63 9.15
N ARG A 232 32.52 13.89 10.44
CA ARG A 232 31.88 13.19 11.58
C ARG A 232 30.35 13.07 11.39
N ALA A 233 29.73 14.11 10.82
CA ALA A 233 28.30 14.16 10.52
C ALA A 233 27.84 13.11 9.49
N GLY A 234 28.64 12.79 8.47
CA GLY A 234 28.32 11.77 7.45
C GLY A 234 28.33 10.36 8.04
N THR A 235 29.34 10.05 8.86
CA THR A 235 29.42 8.78 9.58
C THR A 235 28.29 8.62 10.59
N VAL A 236 28.00 9.64 11.39
CA VAL A 236 26.89 9.62 12.35
C VAL A 236 25.56 9.36 11.63
N ARG A 237 25.28 10.06 10.52
CA ARG A 237 24.05 9.85 9.75
C ARG A 237 23.92 8.42 9.23
N ARG A 238 25.00 7.82 8.71
CA ARG A 238 24.98 6.43 8.20
C ARG A 238 24.71 5.42 9.32
N VAL A 239 25.38 5.58 10.46
CA VAL A 239 25.17 4.71 11.63
C VAL A 239 23.73 4.84 12.12
N LEU A 240 23.24 6.07 12.30
CA LEU A 240 21.84 6.31 12.67
C LEU A 240 20.86 5.68 11.67
N SER A 241 21.09 5.85 10.37
CA SER A 241 20.26 5.27 9.31
C SER A 241 20.18 3.74 9.41
N ALA A 242 21.33 3.08 9.61
CA ALA A 242 21.39 1.62 9.74
C ALA A 242 20.73 1.13 11.04
N LEU A 243 20.94 1.82 12.16
CA LEU A 243 20.31 1.48 13.44
C LEU A 243 18.79 1.67 13.38
N THR A 244 18.32 2.80 12.83
CA THR A 244 16.88 3.06 12.64
C THR A 244 16.26 2.03 11.70
N ALA A 245 16.89 1.73 10.57
CA ALA A 245 16.42 0.68 9.65
C ALA A 245 16.33 -0.69 10.34
N THR A 246 17.34 -1.06 11.13
CA THR A 246 17.38 -2.33 11.85
C THR A 246 16.29 -2.41 12.92
N ALA A 247 16.12 -1.34 13.72
CA ALA A 247 15.08 -1.28 14.74
C ALA A 247 13.67 -1.38 14.13
N LEU A 248 13.42 -0.66 13.03
CA LEU A 248 12.14 -0.68 12.32
C LEU A 248 11.88 -2.04 11.66
N ALA A 249 12.87 -2.62 10.97
CA ALA A 249 12.77 -3.96 10.39
C ALA A 249 12.54 -5.03 11.46
N GLY A 250 13.21 -4.91 12.62
CA GLY A 250 12.99 -5.80 13.77
C GLY A 250 11.58 -5.67 14.34
N SER A 251 11.05 -4.45 14.49
CA SER A 251 9.68 -4.21 14.94
C SER A 251 8.63 -4.76 13.96
N TYR A 252 8.88 -4.63 12.66
CA TYR A 252 8.07 -5.21 11.59
C TYR A 252 8.08 -6.74 11.69
N ALA A 253 9.26 -7.36 11.73
CA ALA A 253 9.41 -8.81 11.82
C ALA A 253 8.77 -9.37 13.09
N ALA A 254 8.99 -8.71 14.22
CA ALA A 254 8.43 -9.13 15.50
C ALA A 254 6.90 -9.01 15.52
N SER A 255 6.32 -7.94 14.99
CA SER A 255 4.86 -7.76 14.99
C SER A 255 4.17 -8.67 13.98
N VAL A 256 4.56 -8.59 12.71
CA VAL A 256 3.93 -9.34 11.62
C VAL A 256 4.26 -10.83 11.72
N GLY A 257 5.52 -11.16 11.97
CA GLY A 257 5.98 -12.55 12.07
C GLY A 257 5.34 -13.29 13.24
N ARG A 258 5.21 -12.66 14.43
CA ARG A 258 4.48 -13.31 15.55
C ARG A 258 3.03 -13.60 15.20
N ALA A 259 2.34 -12.69 14.52
CA ALA A 259 0.95 -12.89 14.13
C ALA A 259 0.80 -13.99 13.07
N GLN A 260 1.73 -14.06 12.10
CA GLN A 260 1.74 -15.13 11.09
C GLN A 260 2.12 -16.49 11.69
N LEU A 261 3.07 -16.53 12.63
CA LEU A 261 3.44 -17.76 13.35
C LEU A 261 2.27 -18.27 14.23
N ALA A 262 1.49 -17.37 14.82
CA ALA A 262 0.25 -17.76 15.48
C ALA A 262 -0.73 -18.42 14.49
N ALA A 263 -0.84 -17.91 13.26
CA ALA A 263 -1.64 -18.53 12.21
C ALA A 263 -1.04 -19.85 11.68
N VAL A 264 0.26 -20.10 11.88
CA VAL A 264 0.87 -21.42 11.61
C VAL A 264 0.44 -22.45 12.66
N ALA A 265 0.45 -22.05 13.93
CA ALA A 265 0.06 -22.91 15.04
C ALA A 265 -1.46 -23.17 15.06
N SER A 266 -2.24 -22.12 14.83
CA SER A 266 -3.71 -22.14 14.81
C SER A 266 -4.23 -21.51 13.52
N PRO A 267 -4.43 -22.29 12.45
CA PRO A 267 -4.79 -21.78 11.12
C PRO A 267 -6.29 -21.46 10.98
N ASP A 268 -6.96 -21.07 12.06
CA ASP A 268 -8.38 -20.71 12.08
C ASP A 268 -8.65 -19.30 11.50
N ALA A 269 -9.90 -19.06 11.09
CA ALA A 269 -10.34 -17.81 10.47
C ALA A 269 -10.05 -16.57 11.32
N GLY A 270 -10.24 -16.65 12.64
CA GLY A 270 -10.04 -15.53 13.56
C GLY A 270 -8.56 -15.15 13.69
N THR A 271 -7.70 -16.16 13.84
CA THR A 271 -6.24 -15.96 13.89
C THR A 271 -5.69 -15.42 12.58
N VAL A 272 -6.15 -15.95 11.44
CA VAL A 272 -5.77 -15.46 10.11
C VAL A 272 -6.19 -14.00 9.92
N ARG A 273 -7.40 -13.62 10.30
CA ARG A 273 -7.89 -12.23 10.21
C ARG A 273 -7.06 -11.26 11.06
N ARG A 274 -6.66 -11.66 12.26
CA ARG A 274 -5.72 -10.87 13.09
C ARG A 274 -4.35 -10.76 12.41
N ALA A 275 -3.86 -11.85 11.83
CA ALA A 275 -2.58 -11.88 11.13
C ALA A 275 -2.58 -10.98 9.88
N THR A 276 -3.61 -11.04 9.03
CA THR A 276 -3.77 -10.13 7.89
C THR A 276 -3.82 -8.68 8.35
N GLY A 277 -4.67 -8.35 9.33
CA GLY A 277 -4.79 -6.99 9.84
C GLY A 277 -3.47 -6.46 10.42
N THR A 278 -2.66 -7.32 11.03
CA THR A 278 -1.31 -6.98 11.50
C THR A 278 -0.35 -6.79 10.34
N GLY A 279 -0.40 -7.65 9.32
CA GLY A 279 0.38 -7.53 8.09
C GLY A 279 0.12 -6.23 7.33
N ILE A 280 -1.15 -5.82 7.19
CA ILE A 280 -1.53 -4.54 6.59
C ILE A 280 -0.89 -3.37 7.34
N ARG A 281 -0.97 -3.38 8.68
CA ARG A 281 -0.37 -2.33 9.53
C ARG A 281 1.16 -2.37 9.54
N GLY A 282 1.75 -3.53 9.30
CA GLY A 282 3.20 -3.74 9.20
C GLY A 282 3.83 -3.09 7.97
N MET A 283 3.03 -2.67 6.98
CA MET A 283 3.52 -2.01 5.77
C MET A 283 4.25 -0.69 6.08
N LEU A 284 3.71 0.13 6.99
CA LEU A 284 4.31 1.43 7.35
C LEU A 284 5.69 1.28 8.03
N PRO A 285 5.86 0.42 9.07
CA PRO A 285 7.19 0.11 9.60
C PRO A 285 8.16 -0.42 8.54
N LEU A 286 7.70 -1.24 7.59
CA LEU A 286 8.52 -1.76 6.51
C LEU A 286 8.97 -0.64 5.54
N GLN A 287 8.07 0.21 5.08
CA GLN A 287 8.40 1.38 4.25
C GLN A 287 9.38 2.32 4.97
N ALA A 288 9.16 2.56 6.26
CA ALA A 288 10.04 3.39 7.07
C ALA A 288 11.44 2.76 7.26
N ALA A 289 11.51 1.44 7.42
CA ALA A 289 12.77 0.71 7.48
C ALA A 289 13.54 0.79 6.16
N LEU A 290 12.85 0.64 5.03
CA LEU A 290 13.43 0.77 3.69
C LEU A 290 13.93 2.19 3.40
N ALA A 291 13.15 3.23 3.74
CA ALA A 291 13.58 4.62 3.62
C ALA A 291 14.80 4.93 4.50
N SER A 292 14.83 4.38 5.73
CA SER A 292 15.98 4.52 6.63
C SER A 292 17.20 3.78 6.08
N ALA A 293 17.02 2.58 5.51
CA ALA A 293 18.11 1.80 4.90
C ALA A 293 18.73 2.52 3.69
N ALA A 294 17.93 3.34 2.98
CA ALA A 294 18.39 4.22 1.91
C ALA A 294 19.13 5.49 2.41
N GLY A 295 19.31 5.67 3.72
CA GLY A 295 20.02 6.82 4.30
C GLY A 295 19.15 8.01 4.68
N HIS A 296 17.82 7.82 4.76
CA HIS A 296 16.86 8.87 5.10
C HIS A 296 16.11 8.58 6.42
N PRO A 297 16.79 8.59 7.59
CA PRO A 297 16.21 8.20 8.88
C PRO A 297 15.12 9.17 9.36
N VAL A 298 15.20 10.45 8.98
CA VAL A 298 14.17 11.45 9.29
C VAL A 298 12.86 11.13 8.56
N LEU A 299 12.94 10.71 7.29
CA LEU A 299 11.78 10.27 6.52
C LEU A 299 11.19 8.99 7.14
N GLY A 300 12.03 8.02 7.52
CA GLY A 300 11.58 6.83 8.23
C GLY A 300 10.85 7.16 9.54
N GLY A 301 11.42 8.06 10.35
CA GLY A 301 10.78 8.55 11.56
C GLY A 301 9.45 9.25 11.29
N ALA A 302 9.37 10.09 10.25
CA ALA A 302 8.15 10.78 9.86
C ALA A 302 7.04 9.81 9.40
N LEU A 303 7.39 8.77 8.64
CA LEU A 303 6.43 7.75 8.18
C LEU A 303 5.77 7.00 9.35
N VAL A 304 6.56 6.64 10.38
CA VAL A 304 6.02 6.01 11.59
C VAL A 304 5.27 7.02 12.46
N GLY A 305 5.80 8.23 12.62
CA GLY A 305 5.20 9.31 13.38
C GLY A 305 3.87 9.80 12.80
N ALA A 306 3.62 9.59 11.51
CA ALA A 306 2.35 9.89 10.87
C ALA A 306 1.22 8.93 11.30
N VAL A 307 1.54 7.70 11.76
CA VAL A 307 0.53 6.66 12.06
C VAL A 307 -0.60 7.13 13.00
N PRO A 308 -0.32 7.80 14.15
CA PRO A 308 -1.37 8.28 15.04
C PRO A 308 -2.25 9.36 14.39
N ALA A 309 -1.63 10.26 13.61
CA ALA A 309 -2.33 11.33 12.90
C ALA A 309 -3.24 10.76 11.79
N LEU A 310 -2.76 9.79 11.02
CA LEU A 310 -3.55 9.10 10.00
C LEU A 310 -4.75 8.36 10.62
N ARG A 311 -4.55 7.71 11.77
CA ARG A 311 -5.64 7.06 12.51
C ARG A 311 -6.66 8.07 13.04
N ALA A 312 -6.22 9.22 13.52
CA ALA A 312 -7.11 10.29 13.97
C ALA A 312 -7.93 10.86 12.81
N ALA A 313 -7.30 11.13 11.67
CA ALA A 313 -7.98 11.60 10.46
C ALA A 313 -9.00 10.56 9.95
N ALA A 314 -8.63 9.28 9.92
CA ALA A 314 -9.53 8.22 9.47
C ALA A 314 -10.76 8.06 10.38
N ARG A 315 -10.61 8.22 11.70
CA ARG A 315 -11.75 8.22 12.61
C ARG A 315 -12.69 9.40 12.37
N LYS A 316 -12.15 10.61 12.14
CA LYS A 316 -12.97 11.79 11.86
C LYS A 316 -13.82 11.63 10.60
N VAL A 317 -13.22 11.16 9.51
CA VAL A 317 -13.94 10.95 8.24
C VAL A 317 -14.97 9.83 8.33
N ALA A 318 -14.72 8.79 9.15
CA ALA A 318 -15.70 7.73 9.39
C ALA A 318 -16.91 8.19 10.24
N THR A 319 -16.75 9.24 11.05
CA THR A 319 -17.81 9.79 11.91
C THR A 319 -18.58 10.96 11.30
N THR A 320 -18.03 11.60 10.26
CA THR A 320 -18.67 12.70 9.50
C THR A 320 -19.49 12.20 8.35
#